data_AF-A0A524QV38-F1
#
_entry.id   AF-A0A524QV38-F1
#
_cell.length_a   1.000
_cell.length_b   1.000
_cell.length_c   1.000
_cell.angle_alpha   90.00
_cell.angle_beta   90.00
_cell.angle_gamma   90.00
#
_symmetry.space_group_name_H-M   'P 1'
#
loop_
_entity.id
_entity.type
_entity.pdbx_description
1 polymer ?
#
loop_
_entity_poly.entity_id
_entity_poly.type
_entity_poly.pdbx_seq_one_letter_code
_entity_poly.pdbx_strand_id
1 'polypeptide(L)'
;MFHEYLSSLPAGVDVPWNGEQRAVADRILACRTARLGGHVDACDECGYQQISYNSCRNRHCPKCQGSAQAGRLEARQADVLPVPYAHV
;
A
#
# COMPACT_ATOMS: atom_id res chain seq x y z
N MET A 1 10.00 23.66 9.10
CA MET A 1 10.58 23.06 7.87
C MET A 1 9.68 22.00 7.23
N PHE A 2 9.48 20.78 7.77
CA PHE A 2 8.60 19.77 7.10
C PHE A 2 7.09 20.04 7.28
N HIS A 3 6.69 20.52 8.46
CA HIS A 3 5.28 20.82 8.77
C HIS A 3 4.76 22.06 7.99
N GLU A 4 5.60 23.07 7.76
CA GLU A 4 5.26 24.25 6.95
C GLU A 4 5.09 23.92 5.47
N TYR A 5 5.90 22.99 4.93
CA TYR A 5 5.81 22.58 3.53
C TYR A 5 4.45 21.94 3.21
N LEU A 6 3.97 21.03 4.06
CA LEU A 6 2.67 20.37 3.88
C LEU A 6 1.48 21.34 4.01
N SER A 7 1.61 22.40 4.82
CA SER A 7 0.59 23.45 4.97
C SER A 7 0.55 24.45 3.79
N SER A 8 1.59 24.47 2.95
CA SER A 8 1.67 25.32 1.76
C SER A 8 1.21 24.65 0.46
N LEU A 9 0.94 23.34 0.49
CA LEU A 9 0.42 22.63 -0.68
C LEU A 9 -1.02 23.09 -0.96
N PRO A 10 -1.36 23.43 -2.21
CA PRO A 10 -2.74 23.75 -2.54
C PRO A 10 -3.63 22.56 -2.20
N ALA A 11 -4.62 22.78 -1.34
CA ALA A 11 -5.63 21.78 -1.06
C ALA A 11 -6.34 21.42 -2.38
N GLY A 12 -6.29 20.15 -2.75
CA GLY A 12 -6.95 19.65 -3.96
C GLY A 12 -6.20 19.98 -5.24
N VAL A 13 -5.04 19.37 -5.44
CA VAL A 13 -4.50 19.19 -6.81
C VAL A 13 -5.53 18.36 -7.57
N ASP A 14 -6.26 19.00 -8.49
CA ASP A 14 -7.08 18.30 -9.46
C ASP A 14 -6.15 17.58 -10.43
N VAL A 15 -5.89 16.31 -10.13
CA VAL A 15 -5.14 15.45 -11.03
C VAL A 15 -6.13 15.02 -12.12
N PRO A 16 -5.82 15.16 -13.40
CA PRO A 16 -6.69 14.66 -14.46
C PRO A 16 -6.55 13.13 -14.58
N TRP A 17 -7.25 12.39 -13.71
CA TRP A 17 -7.27 10.93 -13.78
C TRP A 17 -8.09 10.48 -15.01
N ASN A 18 -7.66 9.42 -15.68
CA ASN A 18 -8.51 8.67 -16.61
C ASN A 18 -9.36 7.63 -15.84
N GLY A 19 -10.24 6.91 -16.55
CA GLY A 19 -11.15 5.93 -15.94
C GLY A 19 -10.42 4.76 -15.25
N GLU A 20 -9.34 4.27 -15.86
CA GLU A 20 -8.55 3.16 -15.29
C GLU A 20 -7.83 3.59 -14.02
N GLN A 21 -7.22 4.78 -14.02
CA GLN A 21 -6.57 5.33 -12.86
C GLN A 21 -7.57 5.45 -11.72
N ARG A 22 -8.78 6.01 -11.96
CA ARG A 22 -9.82 6.13 -10.92
C ARG A 22 -10.19 4.78 -10.32
N ALA A 23 -10.43 3.79 -11.18
CA ALA A 23 -10.75 2.44 -10.73
C ALA A 23 -9.62 1.79 -9.90
N VAL A 24 -8.35 2.09 -10.21
CA VAL A 24 -7.21 1.66 -9.41
C VAL A 24 -7.18 2.38 -8.06
N ALA A 25 -7.34 3.70 -8.01
CA ALA A 25 -7.42 4.46 -6.77
C ALA A 25 -8.52 3.94 -5.86
N ASP A 26 -9.74 3.76 -6.38
CA ASP A 26 -10.88 3.27 -5.60
C ASP A 26 -10.59 1.91 -4.98
N ARG A 27 -9.96 1.00 -5.73
CA ARG A 27 -9.54 -0.30 -5.20
C ARG A 27 -8.47 -0.18 -4.12
N ILE A 28 -7.50 0.72 -4.28
CA ILE A 28 -6.44 0.93 -3.28
C ILE A 28 -7.03 1.52 -1.99
N LEU A 29 -7.93 2.49 -2.10
CA LEU A 29 -8.62 3.12 -0.97
C LEU A 29 -9.51 2.11 -0.23
N ALA A 30 -10.23 1.26 -0.95
CA ALA A 30 -11.08 0.22 -0.35
C ALA A 30 -10.31 -0.93 0.31
N CYS A 31 -9.04 -1.14 -0.05
CA CYS A 31 -8.26 -2.29 0.40
C CYS A 31 -8.08 -2.32 1.92
N ARG A 32 -8.32 -3.47 2.57
CA ARG A 32 -8.25 -3.66 4.03
C ARG A 32 -9.19 -2.74 4.82
N THR A 33 -10.38 -2.49 4.26
CA THR A 33 -11.46 -1.77 4.94
C THR A 33 -12.73 -2.61 4.91
N ALA A 34 -13.73 -2.24 5.73
CA ALA A 34 -15.04 -2.89 5.76
C ALA A 34 -15.75 -2.89 4.39
N ARG A 35 -15.41 -1.97 3.48
CA ARG A 35 -16.00 -1.91 2.12
C ARG A 35 -15.80 -3.19 1.30
N LEU A 36 -14.76 -3.97 1.59
CA LEU A 36 -14.49 -5.26 0.93
C LEU A 36 -14.90 -6.47 1.77
N GLY A 37 -15.58 -6.24 2.89
CA GLY A 37 -15.84 -7.25 3.91
C GLY A 37 -14.57 -7.73 4.62
N GLY A 38 -14.76 -8.70 5.50
CA GLY A 38 -13.69 -9.32 6.28
C GLY A 38 -14.15 -10.64 6.86
N HIS A 39 -13.27 -11.27 7.62
CA HIS A 39 -13.53 -12.48 8.39
C HIS A 39 -13.12 -12.24 9.84
N VAL A 40 -13.71 -13.04 10.73
CA VAL A 40 -13.33 -13.10 12.14
C VAL A 40 -12.66 -14.43 12.34
N ASP A 41 -11.39 -14.40 12.69
CA ASP A 41 -10.63 -15.55 13.13
C ASP A 41 -10.86 -15.71 14.63
N ALA A 42 -11.23 -16.90 15.08
CA ALA A 42 -11.43 -17.20 16.50
C ALA A 42 -10.49 -18.33 16.92
N CYS A 43 -9.83 -18.18 18.06
CA CYS A 43 -9.08 -19.26 18.67
C CYS A 43 -10.03 -20.23 19.38
N ASP A 44 -10.00 -21.49 18.98
CA ASP A 44 -10.87 -22.53 19.55
C ASP A 44 -10.55 -22.85 21.03
N GLU A 45 -9.34 -22.51 21.50
CA GLU A 45 -8.88 -22.81 22.87
C GLU A 45 -9.18 -21.68 23.87
N CYS A 46 -8.97 -20.42 23.49
CA CYS A 46 -9.11 -19.28 24.41
C CYS A 46 -10.23 -18.30 24.03
N GLY A 47 -10.91 -18.50 22.90
CA GLY A 47 -11.99 -17.64 22.43
C GLY A 47 -11.56 -16.27 21.93
N TYR A 48 -10.25 -15.99 21.85
CA TYR A 48 -9.74 -14.74 21.29
C TYR A 48 -10.19 -14.59 19.84
N GLN A 49 -10.71 -13.40 19.50
CA GLN A 49 -11.17 -13.08 18.16
C GLN A 49 -10.33 -11.98 17.53
N GLN A 50 -9.94 -12.18 16.28
CA GLN A 50 -9.28 -11.19 15.45
C GLN A 50 -10.12 -10.90 14.21
N ILE A 51 -10.33 -9.61 13.91
CA ILE A 51 -11.02 -9.19 12.69
C ILE A 51 -9.99 -8.87 11.61
N SER A 52 -10.17 -9.47 10.43
CA SER A 52 -9.29 -9.30 9.28
C SER A 52 -10.08 -8.83 8.06
N TYR A 53 -9.79 -7.64 7.53
CA TYR A 53 -10.43 -7.14 6.30
C TYR A 53 -9.78 -7.68 5.03
N ASN A 54 -10.59 -7.87 3.99
CA ASN A 54 -10.15 -8.42 2.72
C ASN A 54 -9.26 -7.45 1.93
N SER A 55 -8.29 -7.99 1.21
CA SER A 55 -7.43 -7.25 0.28
C SER A 55 -8.16 -6.92 -1.03
N CYS A 56 -7.85 -5.80 -1.69
CA CYS A 56 -8.45 -5.47 -2.99
C CYS A 56 -7.91 -6.29 -4.17
N ARG A 57 -6.84 -7.08 -3.95
CA ARG A 57 -6.19 -7.96 -4.94
C ARG A 57 -5.72 -7.26 -6.22
N ASN A 58 -5.62 -5.92 -6.21
CA ASN A 58 -5.10 -5.17 -7.35
C ASN A 58 -3.56 -5.23 -7.37
N ARG A 59 -2.98 -5.52 -8.54
CA ARG A 59 -1.52 -5.61 -8.75
C ARG A 59 -0.75 -4.31 -8.46
N HIS A 60 -1.43 -3.16 -8.50
CA HIS A 60 -0.86 -1.85 -8.22
C HIS A 60 -0.99 -1.44 -6.76
N CYS A 61 -1.67 -2.23 -5.91
CA CYS A 61 -1.90 -1.86 -4.52
C CYS A 61 -0.66 -2.13 -3.66
N PRO A 62 -0.02 -1.11 -3.06
CA PRO A 62 1.17 -1.31 -2.24
C PRO A 62 0.88 -2.16 -0.99
N LYS A 63 -0.33 -2.06 -0.42
CA LYS A 63 -0.76 -2.92 0.71
C LYS A 63 -0.85 -4.39 0.33
N CYS A 64 -1.20 -4.71 -0.92
CA CYS A 64 -1.29 -6.10 -1.38
C CYS A 64 0.06 -6.65 -1.85
N GLN A 65 0.90 -5.79 -2.44
CA GLN A 65 2.18 -6.19 -3.02
C GLN A 65 3.37 -6.04 -2.06
N GLY A 66 3.17 -5.46 -0.87
CA GLY A 66 4.26 -5.12 0.05
C GLY A 66 5.15 -6.30 0.43
N SER A 67 4.58 -7.47 0.75
CA SER A 67 5.38 -8.66 1.08
C SER A 67 6.20 -9.17 -0.11
N ALA A 68 5.59 -9.23 -1.29
CA ALA A 68 6.29 -9.61 -2.52
C ALA A 68 7.37 -8.59 -2.90
N GLN A 69 7.14 -7.30 -2.67
CA GLN A 69 8.15 -6.27 -2.86
C GLN A 69 9.31 -6.41 -1.88
N ALA A 70 9.04 -6.66 -0.60
CA ALA A 70 10.06 -6.87 0.42
C ALA A 70 10.95 -8.08 0.08
N GLY A 71 10.35 -9.23 -0.26
CA GLY A 71 11.12 -10.41 -0.67
C GLY A 71 11.95 -10.18 -1.94
N ARG A 72 11.43 -9.40 -2.90
CA ARG A 72 12.21 -8.99 -4.07
C ARG A 72 13.37 -8.06 -3.70
N LEU A 73 13.18 -7.13 -2.78
CA LEU A 73 14.23 -6.22 -2.32
C LEU A 73 15.35 -7.01 -1.63
N GLU A 74 14.99 -7.92 -0.72
CA GLU A 74 15.94 -8.80 -0.02
C GLU A 74 16.75 -9.65 -0.98
N ALA A 75 16.10 -10.28 -1.96
CA ALA A 75 16.77 -11.13 -2.96
C ALA A 75 17.76 -10.35 -3.84
N ARG A 76 17.52 -9.05 -4.05
CA ARG A 76 18.34 -8.17 -4.90
C ARG A 76 19.35 -7.35 -4.11
N GLN A 77 19.34 -7.45 -2.77
CA GLN A 77 20.24 -6.68 -1.91
C GLN A 77 21.72 -6.96 -2.21
N ALA A 78 22.05 -8.19 -2.59
CA ALA A 78 23.41 -8.60 -2.96
C ALA A 78 23.89 -8.03 -4.31
N ASP A 79 22.97 -7.61 -5.19
CA ASP A 79 23.31 -7.04 -6.50
C ASP A 79 23.71 -5.56 -6.40
N VAL A 80 23.53 -4.94 -5.23
CA VAL A 80 23.85 -3.52 -5.00
C VAL A 80 25.38 -3.38 -4.93
N LEU A 81 25.96 -2.76 -5.96
CA LEU A 81 27.38 -2.44 -5.99
C LEU A 81 27.72 -1.43 -4.88
N PRO A 82 28.86 -1.57 -4.18
CA PRO A 82 29.28 -0.65 -3.12
C PRO A 82 29.89 0.64 -3.70
N VAL A 83 29.19 1.27 -4.65
CA VAL A 83 29.60 2.50 -5.31
C VAL A 83 28.60 3.62 -4.99
N PRO A 84 29.04 4.90 -4.94
CA PRO A 84 28.12 6.01 -4.79
C PRO A 84 27.10 6.06 -5.93
N TYR A 85 25.86 6.44 -5.60
CA TYR A 85 24.86 6.73 -6.62
C TYR A 85 25.26 7.99 -7.40
N ALA A 86 25.45 7.87 -8.71
CA ALA A 86 25.64 8.98 -9.62
C ALA A 86 24.39 9.14 -10.50
N HIS A 87 23.79 10.33 -10.49
CA HIS A 87 22.78 10.74 -11.47
C HIS A 87 23.49 11.54 -12.58
N VAL A 88 23.05 11.38 -13.83
CA VAL A 88 23.56 12.11 -15.00
C VAL A 88 22.41 12.88 -15.62
#